data_AF-A0A1H4R4C4-F1
#
_entry.id   AF-A0A1H4R4C4-F1
#
_cell.length_a   1.000
_cell.length_b   1.000
_cell.length_c   1.000
_cell.angle_alpha   90.00
_cell.angle_beta   90.00
_cell.angle_gamma   90.00
#
_symmetry.space_group_name_H-M   'P 1'
#
loop_
_entity.id
_entity.type
_entity.pdbx_description
1 polymer ?
#
loop_
_entity_poly.entity_id
_entity_poly.type
_entity_poly.pdbx_seq_one_letter_code
_entity_poly.pdbx_strand_id
1 'polypeptide(L)'
;MPDGRVRAGAAVYAQRVNAAAELLESGVPVAEAAPILAERFGCSVRQARRYADRAAEGGRAIVPEETTVFTVKLPAALAVRVREQARESGSTISALVAQALTEFLARGRRKPRRR
;
A
#
# COMPACT_ATOMS: atom_id res chain seq x y z
N MET A 1 -17.35 5.40 -7.62
CA MET A 1 -16.58 5.15 -6.38
C MET A 1 -15.61 4.01 -6.68
N PRO A 2 -14.28 4.22 -6.75
CA PRO A 2 -13.35 3.11 -6.97
C PRO A 2 -13.11 2.36 -5.65
N ASP A 3 -13.88 1.29 -5.52
CA ASP A 3 -13.68 0.05 -4.76
C ASP A 3 -12.67 0.05 -3.59
N GLY A 4 -13.10 0.58 -2.44
CA GLY A 4 -12.35 0.46 -1.19
C GLY A 4 -12.13 -1.00 -0.75
N ARG A 5 -12.93 -1.97 -1.24
CA ARG A 5 -12.81 -3.38 -0.87
C ARG A 5 -11.60 -4.05 -1.53
N VAL A 6 -11.30 -3.70 -2.78
CA VAL A 6 -10.12 -4.24 -3.49
C VAL A 6 -8.83 -3.77 -2.81
N ARG A 7 -8.78 -2.51 -2.34
CA ARG A 7 -7.61 -1.97 -1.61
C ARG A 7 -7.49 -2.51 -0.19
N ALA A 8 -8.60 -2.63 0.54
CA ALA A 8 -8.62 -3.30 1.84
C ALA A 8 -8.15 -4.76 1.69
N GLY A 9 -8.57 -5.46 0.63
CA GLY A 9 -8.10 -6.79 0.28
C GLY A 9 -6.59 -6.84 0.00
N ALA A 10 -6.04 -5.84 -0.71
CA ALA A 10 -4.61 -5.74 -0.97
C ALA A 10 -3.78 -5.47 0.30
N ALA A 11 -4.27 -4.62 1.20
CA ALA A 11 -3.61 -4.35 2.47
C ALA A 11 -3.64 -5.57 3.40
N VAL A 12 -4.79 -6.24 3.51
CA VAL A 12 -4.91 -7.49 4.28
C VAL A 12 -4.00 -8.58 3.68
N TYR A 13 -3.95 -8.70 2.36
CA TYR A 13 -3.05 -9.62 1.68
C TYR A 13 -1.58 -9.32 2.01
N ALA A 14 -1.14 -8.07 1.88
CA ALA A 14 0.22 -7.65 2.20
C ALA A 14 0.58 -7.92 3.67
N GLN A 15 -0.34 -7.65 4.61
CA GLN A 15 -0.15 -7.96 6.02
C GLN A 15 0.05 -9.46 6.27
N ARG A 16 -0.73 -10.32 5.60
CA ARG A 16 -0.63 -11.78 5.74
C ARG A 16 0.67 -12.32 5.14
N VAL A 17 1.12 -11.77 4.02
CA VAL A 17 2.45 -12.07 3.44
C VAL A 17 3.57 -11.62 4.37
N ASN A 18 3.44 -10.45 5.02
CA ASN A 18 4.44 -9.95 5.97
C ASN A 18 4.53 -10.80 7.23
N ALA A 19 3.38 -11.23 7.78
CA ALA A 19 3.36 -12.18 8.89
C ALA A 19 4.01 -13.53 8.53
N ALA A 20 3.90 -13.95 7.27
CA ALA A 20 4.61 -15.13 6.79
C ALA A 20 6.12 -14.86 6.68
N ALA A 21 6.53 -13.70 6.15
CA ALA A 21 7.92 -13.31 6.07
C ALA A 21 8.60 -13.27 7.46
N GLU A 22 7.90 -12.76 8.49
CA GLU A 22 8.38 -12.79 9.88
C GLU A 22 8.68 -14.21 10.39
N LEU A 23 7.84 -15.21 10.05
CA LEU A 23 8.09 -16.61 10.40
C LEU A 23 9.29 -17.18 9.64
N LEU A 24 9.42 -16.86 8.35
CA LEU A 24 10.56 -17.33 7.55
C LEU A 24 11.87 -16.72 8.03
N GLU A 25 11.88 -15.44 8.38
CA GLU A 25 13.03 -14.72 8.92
C GLU A 25 13.47 -15.25 10.30
N SER A 26 12.55 -15.83 11.07
CA SER A 26 12.87 -16.52 12.32
C SER A 26 13.30 -17.98 12.12
N GLY A 27 13.40 -18.44 10.87
CA GLY A 27 13.88 -19.78 10.50
C GLY A 27 12.80 -20.85 10.38
N VAL A 28 11.52 -20.49 10.48
CA VAL A 28 10.41 -21.45 10.30
C VAL A 28 10.28 -21.78 8.82
N PRO A 29 10.31 -23.05 8.40
CA PRO A 29 10.15 -23.41 7.00
C PRO A 29 8.69 -23.21 6.54
N VAL A 30 8.50 -22.97 5.24
CA VAL A 30 7.18 -22.72 4.61
C VAL A 30 6.11 -23.74 5.00
N ALA A 31 6.49 -25.03 5.06
CA ALA A 31 5.58 -26.12 5.40
C ALA A 31 5.01 -26.01 6.83
N GLU A 32 5.80 -25.50 7.77
CA GLU A 32 5.43 -25.28 9.17
C GLU A 32 4.75 -23.92 9.37
N ALA A 33 5.13 -22.90 8.60
CA ALA A 33 4.48 -21.59 8.63
C ALA A 33 3.02 -21.66 8.16
N ALA A 34 2.70 -22.52 7.20
CA ALA A 34 1.36 -22.64 6.62
C ALA A 34 0.24 -22.97 7.64
N PRO A 35 0.33 -24.01 8.49
CA PRO A 35 -0.67 -24.28 9.51
C PRO A 35 -0.75 -23.16 10.57
N ILE A 36 0.37 -22.57 10.99
CA ILE A 36 0.41 -21.45 11.95
C ILE A 36 -0.38 -20.24 11.41
N LEU A 37 -0.15 -19.89 10.15
CA LEU A 37 -0.85 -18.78 9.48
C LEU A 37 -2.34 -19.10 9.23
N ALA A 38 -2.67 -20.37 8.94
CA ALA A 38 -4.04 -20.82 8.75
C ALA A 38 -4.87 -20.63 10.02
N GLU A 39 -4.33 -21.05 11.17
CA GLU A 39 -4.93 -20.84 12.48
C GLU A 39 -5.04 -19.35 12.81
N ARG A 40 -3.92 -18.61 12.71
CA ARG A 40 -3.85 -17.17 13.03
C ARG A 40 -4.88 -16.34 12.27
N PHE A 41 -5.15 -16.67 11.00
CA PHE A 41 -6.02 -15.88 10.13
C PHE A 41 -7.37 -16.53 9.83
N GLY A 42 -7.68 -17.67 10.43
CA GLY A 42 -8.93 -18.40 10.20
C GLY A 42 -9.16 -18.74 8.72
N CYS A 43 -8.10 -19.14 8.01
CA CYS A 43 -8.16 -19.43 6.58
C CYS A 43 -7.66 -20.84 6.26
N SER A 44 -7.88 -21.33 5.03
CA SER A 44 -7.40 -22.68 4.67
C SER A 44 -5.87 -22.76 4.64
N VAL A 45 -5.32 -23.93 4.96
CA VAL A 45 -3.87 -24.19 4.89
C VAL A 45 -3.31 -23.95 3.49
N ARG A 46 -4.08 -24.22 2.43
CA ARG A 46 -3.68 -23.93 1.05
C ARG A 46 -3.52 -22.42 0.80
N GLN A 47 -4.41 -21.61 1.34
CA GLN A 47 -4.33 -20.15 1.24
C GLN A 47 -3.17 -19.59 2.07
N ALA A 48 -2.99 -20.11 3.27
CA ALA A 48 -1.87 -19.76 4.14
C ALA A 48 -0.51 -20.11 3.50
N ARG A 49 -0.41 -21.29 2.88
CA ARG A 49 0.79 -21.70 2.12
C ARG A 49 1.10 -20.73 0.99
N ARG A 50 0.10 -20.24 0.25
CA ARG A 50 0.34 -19.20 -0.78
C ARG A 50 0.94 -17.91 -0.23
N TYR A 51 0.61 -17.52 1.01
CA TYR A 51 1.24 -16.35 1.64
C TYR A 51 2.70 -16.62 1.98
N ALA A 52 3.00 -17.81 2.53
CA ALA A 52 4.36 -18.23 2.84
C ALA A 52 5.23 -18.41 1.59
N ASP A 53 4.71 -19.03 0.53
CA ASP A 53 5.39 -19.14 -0.76
C ASP A 53 5.69 -17.73 -1.33
N ARG A 54 4.71 -16.81 -1.29
CA ARG A 54 4.91 -15.43 -1.76
C ARG A 54 5.99 -14.68 -0.96
N ALA A 55 6.03 -14.90 0.35
CA ALA A 55 7.04 -14.32 1.24
C ALA A 55 8.43 -14.93 1.00
N ALA A 56 8.52 -16.23 0.72
CA ALA A 56 9.78 -16.89 0.38
C ALA A 56 10.35 -16.37 -0.96
N GLU A 57 9.49 -16.15 -1.95
CA GLU A 57 9.90 -15.69 -3.28
C GLU A 57 10.31 -14.20 -3.33
N GLY A 58 9.65 -13.34 -2.57
CA GLY A 58 9.84 -11.89 -2.71
C GLY A 58 9.87 -11.10 -1.41
N GLY A 59 10.04 -11.76 -0.27
CA GLY A 59 10.15 -11.12 1.04
C GLY A 59 8.87 -10.40 1.47
N ARG A 60 9.06 -9.34 2.27
CA ARG A 60 7.95 -8.51 2.76
C ARG A 60 7.26 -7.76 1.62
N ALA A 61 5.93 -7.83 1.60
CA ALA A 61 5.07 -7.02 0.74
C ALA A 61 4.92 -5.58 1.29
N ILE A 62 4.86 -4.61 0.38
CA ILE A 62 4.49 -3.24 0.71
C ILE A 62 3.01 -3.23 1.11
N VAL A 63 2.72 -2.82 2.33
CA VAL A 63 1.33 -2.60 2.78
C VAL A 63 0.89 -1.24 2.22
N PRO A 64 -0.12 -1.19 1.35
CA PRO A 64 -0.67 0.08 0.90
C PRO A 64 -1.17 0.88 2.09
N GLU A 65 -0.78 2.15 2.18
CA GLU A 65 -1.31 3.06 3.20
C GLU A 65 -2.82 3.23 3.04
N GLU A 66 -3.52 3.35 4.16
CA GLU A 66 -4.95 3.63 4.15
C GLU A 66 -5.21 5.02 3.54
N THR A 67 -6.02 5.07 2.49
CA THR A 67 -6.36 6.33 1.82
C THR A 67 -7.70 6.85 2.32
N THR A 68 -7.76 8.13 2.72
CA THR A 68 -9.03 8.80 3.03
C THR A 68 -9.44 9.78 1.92
N VAL A 69 -10.74 10.10 1.85
CA VAL A 69 -11.25 11.11 0.92
C VAL A 69 -10.91 12.50 1.46
N PHE A 70 -10.16 13.27 0.68
CA PHE A 70 -9.81 14.66 1.00
C PHE A 70 -10.37 15.58 -0.09
N THR A 71 -11.40 16.36 0.24
CA THR A 71 -12.09 17.25 -0.71
C THR A 71 -11.65 18.69 -0.51
N VAL A 72 -11.24 19.35 -1.59
CA VAL A 72 -10.83 20.77 -1.57
C VAL A 72 -11.48 21.55 -2.70
N LYS A 73 -11.65 22.86 -2.50
CA LYS A 73 -12.02 23.78 -3.58
C LYS A 73 -10.77 24.19 -4.35
N LEU A 74 -10.84 24.14 -5.67
CA LEU A 74 -9.78 24.61 -6.58
C LEU A 74 -10.39 25.52 -7.65
N PRO A 75 -9.63 26.51 -8.18
CA PRO A 75 -10.02 27.21 -9.38
C PRO A 75 -10.33 26.23 -10.52
N ALA A 76 -11.41 26.49 -11.28
CA ALA A 76 -11.87 25.56 -12.33
C ALA A 76 -10.77 25.22 -13.36
N ALA A 77 -10.00 26.23 -13.78
CA ALA A 77 -8.87 26.05 -14.69
C ALA A 77 -7.79 25.11 -14.11
N LEU A 78 -7.52 25.18 -12.81
CA LEU A 78 -6.55 24.29 -12.16
C LEU A 78 -7.08 22.85 -12.09
N ALA A 79 -8.36 22.67 -11.80
CA ALA A 79 -8.98 21.34 -11.80
C ALA A 79 -8.94 20.68 -13.18
N VAL A 80 -9.09 21.45 -14.27
CA VAL A 80 -8.93 20.96 -15.66
C VAL A 80 -7.49 20.49 -15.90
N ARG A 81 -6.50 21.34 -15.60
CA ARG A 81 -5.07 21.00 -15.79
C ARG A 81 -4.63 19.76 -15.02
N VAL A 82 -5.10 19.61 -13.78
CA VAL A 82 -4.79 18.41 -12.97
C VAL A 82 -5.37 17.14 -13.61
N ARG A 83 -6.57 17.22 -14.18
CA ARG A 83 -7.20 16.08 -14.87
C ARG A 83 -6.48 15.73 -16.17
N GLU A 84 -6.04 16.73 -16.94
CA GLU A 84 -5.25 16.53 -18.16
C GLU A 84 -3.91 15.88 -17.84
N GLN A 85 -3.16 16.44 -16.89
CA GLN A 85 -1.87 15.89 -16.47
C GLN A 85 -1.99 14.43 -15.99
N ALA A 86 -3.04 14.11 -15.23
CA ALA A 86 -3.29 12.74 -14.78
C ALA A 86 -3.50 11.78 -15.96
N ARG A 87 -4.24 12.21 -17.00
CA ARG A 87 -4.45 11.41 -18.22
C ARG A 87 -3.16 11.23 -19.01
N GLU A 88 -2.41 12.31 -19.25
CA GLU A 88 -1.15 12.27 -20.00
C GLU A 88 -0.10 11.40 -19.33
N SER A 89 -0.04 11.43 -18.00
CA SER A 89 0.89 10.61 -17.19
C SER A 89 0.40 9.18 -16.94
N GLY A 90 -0.78 8.80 -17.43
CA GLY A 90 -1.38 7.48 -17.16
C GLY A 90 -1.65 7.22 -15.66
N SER A 91 -1.71 8.27 -14.84
CA SER A 91 -1.86 8.18 -13.38
C SER A 91 -3.25 8.58 -12.93
N THR A 92 -3.68 8.11 -11.76
CA THR A 92 -4.92 8.61 -11.17
C THR A 92 -4.72 10.03 -10.64
N ILE A 93 -5.79 10.84 -10.62
CA ILE A 93 -5.77 12.18 -10.02
C ILE A 93 -5.29 12.10 -8.56
N SER A 94 -5.76 11.11 -7.79
CA SER A 94 -5.35 10.90 -6.41
C SER A 94 -3.85 10.63 -6.27
N ALA A 95 -3.26 9.79 -7.14
CA ALA A 95 -1.83 9.49 -7.10
C ALA A 95 -0.99 10.72 -7.44
N LEU A 96 -1.38 11.45 -8.48
CA LEU A 96 -0.71 12.68 -8.88
C LEU A 96 -0.75 13.75 -7.78
N VAL A 97 -1.93 13.96 -7.18
CA VAL A 97 -2.11 14.94 -6.10
C VAL A 97 -1.35 14.51 -4.85
N ALA A 98 -1.37 13.23 -4.48
CA ALA A 98 -0.62 12.72 -3.33
C ALA A 98 0.88 12.92 -3.50
N GLN A 99 1.43 12.64 -4.69
CA GLN A 99 2.83 12.91 -5.01
C GLN A 99 3.16 14.41 -4.87
N ALA A 100 2.38 15.28 -5.52
CA ALA A 100 2.60 16.72 -5.48
C ALA A 100 2.58 17.29 -4.05
N LEU A 101 1.62 16.86 -3.23
CA LEU A 101 1.53 17.25 -1.82
C LEU A 101 2.70 16.71 -0.99
N THR A 102 3.12 15.46 -1.22
CA THR A 102 4.26 14.85 -0.52
C THR A 102 5.55 15.63 -0.80
N GLU A 103 5.81 15.96 -2.07
CA GLU A 103 6.96 16.76 -2.46
C GLU A 103 6.91 18.18 -1.88
N PHE A 104 5.75 18.84 -1.95
CA PHE A 104 5.55 20.17 -1.41
C PHE A 104 5.83 20.22 0.11
N LEU A 105 5.27 19.28 0.87
CA LEU A 105 5.47 19.19 2.32
C LEU A 105 6.91 18.82 2.70
N ALA A 106 7.56 17.95 1.92
CA ALA A 106 8.97 17.60 2.13
C ALA A 106 9.90 18.80 1.89
N ARG A 107 9.61 19.66 0.90
CA ARG A 107 10.37 20.90 0.65
C ARG A 107 10.20 21.91 1.80
N GLY A 108 8.99 22.05 2.35
CA GLY A 108 8.71 22.95 3.48
C GLY A 108 9.49 22.61 4.75
N ARG A 109 9.67 21.30 5.03
CA ARG A 109 10.44 20.81 6.19
C ARG A 109 11.96 21.07 6.10
N ARG A 110 12.48 21.36 4.90
CA ARG A 110 13.93 21.56 4.67
C ARG A 110 14.38 23.03 4.78
N LYS A 111 13.48 24.00 4.97
CA LYS A 111 13.90 25.39 5.23
C LYS A 111 14.49 25.49 6.66
N PRO A 112 15.79 25.81 6.84
CA PRO A 112 16.32 26.09 8.16
C PRO A 112 15.63 27.34 8.70
N ARG A 113 15.29 27.34 10.00
CA ARG A 113 14.85 28.55 10.71
C ARG A 113 15.98 29.57 10.59
N ARG A 114 15.79 30.61 9.79
CA ARG A 114 16.69 31.76 9.77
C ARG A 114 16.65 32.38 11.18
N ARG A 115 17.77 32.27 11.90
CA ARG A 115 18.10 33.11 13.05
C ARG A 115 18.37 34.53 12.56
#